data_AF-A0ABD3URE3-F1
#
_entry.id   AF-A0ABD3URE3-F1
#
_cell.length_a   1.000
_cell.length_b   1.000
_cell.length_c   1.000
_cell.angle_alpha   90.00
_cell.angle_beta   90.00
_cell.angle_gamma   90.00
#
_symmetry.space_group_name_H-M   'P 1'
#
loop_
_entity.id
_entity.type
_entity.pdbx_description
1 polymer ?
#
loop_
_entity_poly.entity_id
_entity_poly.type
_entity_poly.pdbx_seq_one_letter_code
_entity_poly.pdbx_strand_id
1 'polypeptide(L)'
;MRAWINVPLVFMLICVYAAKSDITKASLDGSDSVCNGDPFEIKEGNELHLVSKGTVQKSVCSVRMNVQRSQNCRGVCFNLRSSNFADCSAKLIITEIHFGELIPDVIQEENCQTSMEVPWCSSAHTLKLDLVIDDTVTTPKYNFSASVYPRCGDDVVYRPPGINVEEGVRMNLIHGIIVGICMCLVFMAMFLAALCYYRNRPTSGRTMAPSASKEKTLKTHGETRKQSSYADQKTTYSKINERQKI
;
A
#
# COMPACT_ATOMS: atom_id res chain seq x y z
N MET A 1 55.98 8.43 45.94
CA MET A 1 55.80 7.40 44.89
C MET A 1 54.31 7.12 44.74
N ARG A 2 53.67 7.54 43.63
CA ARG A 2 52.36 7.08 43.08
C ARG A 2 51.76 8.22 42.24
N ALA A 3 52.16 8.35 40.98
CA ALA A 3 51.51 9.27 40.04
C ALA A 3 51.79 8.93 38.56
N TRP A 4 51.91 7.66 38.19
CA TRP A 4 52.35 7.27 36.83
C TRP A 4 51.61 6.05 36.24
N ILE A 5 50.35 5.78 36.61
CA ILE A 5 49.63 4.60 36.11
C ILE A 5 48.33 4.93 35.34
N ASN A 6 47.80 6.15 35.37
CA ASN A 6 46.44 6.42 34.83
C ASN A 6 46.36 7.08 33.44
N VAL A 7 47.49 7.41 32.79
CA VAL A 7 47.47 8.12 31.49
C VAL A 7 47.14 7.22 30.28
N PRO A 8 47.58 5.94 30.18
CA PRO A 8 47.35 5.16 28.95
C PRO A 8 45.90 4.65 28.82
N LEU A 9 45.13 4.58 29.91
CA LEU A 9 43.76 4.05 29.89
C LEU A 9 42.74 5.08 29.34
N VAL A 10 43.01 6.38 29.52
CA VAL A 10 42.15 7.46 29.00
C VAL A 10 42.30 7.61 27.48
N PHE A 11 43.50 7.40 26.93
CA PHE A 11 43.72 7.46 25.47
C PHE A 11 43.08 6.29 24.72
N MET A 12 43.06 5.08 25.30
CA MET A 12 42.36 3.93 24.70
C MET A 12 40.83 4.10 24.68
N LEU A 13 40.25 4.78 25.69
CA LEU A 13 38.81 5.08 25.74
C LEU A 13 38.37 6.11 24.69
N ILE A 14 39.25 7.04 24.31
CA ILE A 14 38.95 8.06 23.27
C ILE A 14 38.96 7.44 21.86
N CYS A 15 39.78 6.41 21.61
CA CYS A 15 39.81 5.72 20.32
C CYS A 15 38.57 4.83 20.07
N VAL A 16 37.91 4.34 21.12
CA VAL A 16 36.72 3.49 21.00
C VAL A 16 35.43 4.30 20.75
N TYR A 17 35.41 5.60 21.07
CA TYR A 17 34.21 6.44 20.94
C TYR A 17 34.08 7.22 19.63
N ALA A 18 35.08 7.14 18.73
CA ALA A 18 34.99 7.76 17.41
C ALA A 18 34.28 6.83 16.41
N ALA A 19 33.06 6.39 16.71
CA ALA A 19 32.13 5.93 15.68
C ALA A 19 31.72 7.16 14.86
N LYS A 20 32.59 7.55 13.94
CA LYS A 20 32.40 8.68 13.04
C LYS A 20 31.29 8.30 12.06
N SER A 21 30.08 8.81 12.29
CA SER A 21 29.02 8.74 11.29
C SER A 21 29.45 9.56 10.08
N ASP A 22 29.61 8.94 8.92
CA ASP A 22 29.99 9.66 7.71
C ASP A 22 28.74 10.25 7.06
N ILE A 23 28.76 11.56 6.84
CA ILE A 23 27.62 12.32 6.33
C ILE A 23 27.90 12.67 4.87
N THR A 24 27.29 11.91 3.96
CA THR A 24 27.41 12.18 2.52
C THR A 24 26.33 13.16 2.11
N LYS A 25 26.70 14.25 1.42
CA LYS A 25 25.73 15.23 0.89
C LYS A 25 25.67 15.12 -0.62
N ALA A 26 24.47 14.96 -1.16
CA ALA A 26 24.20 14.97 -2.59
C ALA A 26 23.19 16.08 -2.89
N SER A 27 23.56 16.96 -3.82
CA SER A 27 22.68 18.01 -4.33
C SER A 27 22.13 17.60 -5.69
N LEU A 28 20.81 17.72 -5.87
CA LEU A 28 20.15 17.36 -7.13
C LEU A 28 20.18 18.51 -8.15
N ASP A 29 20.67 19.69 -7.77
CA ASP A 29 20.47 20.98 -8.45
C ASP A 29 21.29 21.23 -9.72
N GLY A 30 21.77 20.19 -10.41
CA GLY A 30 22.42 20.36 -11.73
C GLY A 30 23.68 19.54 -12.00
N SER A 31 23.93 18.46 -11.26
CA SER A 31 24.97 17.50 -11.63
C SER A 31 24.36 16.21 -12.19
N ASP A 32 24.61 15.95 -13.47
CA ASP A 32 24.23 14.70 -14.15
C ASP A 32 24.89 13.45 -13.52
N SER A 33 25.93 13.63 -12.72
CA SER A 33 26.57 12.54 -11.97
C SER A 33 25.74 12.07 -10.77
N VAL A 34 24.88 12.93 -10.21
CA VAL A 34 23.99 12.59 -9.08
C VAL A 34 22.61 12.19 -9.63
N CYS A 35 22.08 12.97 -10.56
CA CYS A 35 20.82 12.70 -11.22
C CYS A 35 20.99 11.67 -12.34
N ASN A 36 20.36 10.51 -12.21
CA ASN A 36 20.48 9.36 -13.13
C ASN A 36 21.88 8.71 -13.17
N GLY A 37 22.69 8.97 -12.13
CA GLY A 37 24.02 8.38 -11.99
C GLY A 37 24.01 6.97 -11.39
N ASP A 38 25.21 6.56 -10.96
CA ASP A 38 25.43 5.31 -10.25
C ASP A 38 24.72 5.31 -8.88
N PRO A 39 24.31 4.13 -8.38
CA PRO A 39 23.63 4.04 -7.11
C PRO A 39 24.55 4.45 -5.95
N PHE A 40 24.01 5.22 -5.01
CA PHE A 40 24.70 5.55 -3.77
C PHE A 40 24.68 4.36 -2.83
N GLU A 41 25.86 3.88 -2.43
CA GLU A 41 26.00 2.85 -1.41
C GLU A 41 25.94 3.47 -0.01
N ILE A 42 24.95 3.06 0.78
CA ILE A 42 24.78 3.51 2.16
C ILE A 42 25.14 2.36 3.09
N LYS A 43 26.12 2.59 3.97
CA LYS A 43 26.64 1.61 4.93
C LYS A 43 26.18 1.95 6.35
N GLU A 44 26.26 0.96 7.25
CA GLU A 44 25.98 1.14 8.67
C GLU A 44 26.79 2.33 9.24
N GLY A 45 26.10 3.27 9.89
CA GLY A 45 26.68 4.51 10.41
C GLY A 45 26.75 5.68 9.42
N ASN A 46 26.40 5.49 8.14
CA ASN A 46 26.39 6.56 7.15
C ASN A 46 24.98 7.10 6.92
N GLU A 47 24.87 8.42 6.76
CA GLU A 47 23.63 9.11 6.37
C GLU A 47 23.87 9.86 5.06
N LEU A 48 22.98 9.65 4.09
CA LEU A 48 22.94 10.38 2.84
C LEU A 48 21.95 11.54 2.97
N HIS A 49 22.41 12.77 2.80
CA HIS A 49 21.56 13.94 2.74
C HIS A 49 21.32 14.36 1.31
N LEU A 50 20.05 14.44 0.95
CA LEU A 50 19.58 14.88 -0.34
C LEU A 50 19.03 16.29 -0.20
N VAL A 51 19.54 17.22 -1.01
CA VAL A 51 19.09 18.62 -1.00
C VAL A 51 18.81 19.10 -2.42
N SER A 52 17.66 19.72 -2.60
CA SER A 52 17.33 20.44 -3.83
C SER A 52 16.77 21.84 -3.51
N LYS A 53 17.19 22.82 -4.30
CA LYS A 53 16.82 24.23 -4.23
C LYS A 53 15.99 24.68 -5.44
N GLY A 54 15.52 23.75 -6.27
CA GLY A 54 14.59 24.07 -7.35
C GLY A 54 15.24 24.40 -8.70
N THR A 55 16.48 23.99 -8.94
CA THR A 55 17.23 24.36 -10.17
C THR A 55 17.64 23.15 -11.03
N VAL A 56 16.98 22.01 -10.86
CA VAL A 56 17.26 20.81 -11.64
C VAL A 56 17.03 21.11 -13.14
N GLN A 57 18.02 20.77 -13.97
CA GLN A 57 18.04 21.10 -15.40
C GLN A 57 17.14 20.18 -16.27
N LYS A 58 16.74 19.02 -15.74
CA LYS A 58 15.94 18.01 -16.44
C LYS A 58 14.58 17.87 -15.77
N SER A 59 13.55 17.51 -16.54
CA SER A 59 12.19 17.26 -16.03
C SER A 59 12.12 16.11 -15.03
N VAL A 60 13.09 15.18 -15.06
CA VAL A 60 13.20 14.08 -14.09
C VAL A 60 14.64 13.90 -13.63
N CYS A 61 14.81 13.80 -12.32
CA CYS A 61 16.05 13.41 -11.67
C CYS A 61 15.82 12.17 -10.79
N SER A 62 16.38 11.03 -11.19
CA SER A 62 16.31 9.78 -10.44
C SER A 62 17.59 9.52 -9.66
N VAL A 63 17.48 9.27 -8.37
CA VAL A 63 18.60 8.84 -7.50
C VAL A 63 18.31 7.44 -7.00
N ARG A 64 19.22 6.51 -7.28
CA ARG A 64 19.15 5.15 -6.72
C ARG A 64 20.07 5.05 -5.51
N MET A 65 19.57 4.41 -4.47
CA MET A 65 20.27 4.21 -3.21
C MET A 65 20.23 2.73 -2.89
N ASN A 66 21.40 2.15 -2.65
CA ASN A 66 21.54 0.77 -2.26
C ASN A 66 22.11 0.70 -0.85
N VAL A 67 21.36 0.09 0.05
CA VAL A 67 21.80 -0.13 1.43
C VAL A 67 22.56 -1.44 1.48
N GLN A 68 23.80 -1.38 1.97
CA GLN A 68 24.61 -2.58 2.11
C GLN A 68 23.99 -3.50 3.17
N ARG A 69 23.65 -4.74 2.75
CA ARG A 69 23.05 -5.74 3.62
C ARG A 69 24.06 -6.14 4.70
N SER A 70 23.78 -5.75 5.95
CA SER A 70 24.49 -6.17 7.16
C SER A 70 23.54 -7.02 8.01
N GLN A 71 24.06 -7.96 8.81
CA GLN A 71 23.22 -8.81 9.68
C GLN A 71 22.37 -7.97 10.65
N ASN A 72 22.83 -6.77 10.99
CA ASN A 72 22.17 -5.88 11.92
C ASN A 72 21.21 -4.88 11.25
N CYS A 73 21.35 -4.64 9.94
CA CYS A 73 20.58 -3.62 9.22
C CYS A 73 19.55 -4.29 8.31
N ARG A 74 18.28 -4.20 8.70
CA ARG A 74 17.18 -4.89 8.01
C ARG A 74 16.37 -3.97 7.10
N GLY A 75 16.72 -2.69 7.02
CA GLY A 75 15.95 -1.75 6.22
C GLY A 75 16.60 -0.38 6.12
N VAL A 76 15.86 0.49 5.45
CA VAL A 76 16.25 1.84 5.10
C VAL A 76 15.16 2.79 5.53
N CYS A 77 15.55 3.91 6.11
CA CYS A 77 14.62 4.96 6.49
C CYS A 77 14.89 6.21 5.67
N PHE A 78 13.80 6.84 5.25
CA PHE A 78 13.76 8.14 4.63
C PHE A 78 13.14 9.14 5.61
N ASN A 79 13.79 10.28 5.79
CA ASN A 79 13.30 11.36 6.62
C ASN A 79 13.31 12.67 5.85
N LEU A 80 12.12 13.21 5.57
CA LEU A 80 11.97 14.53 4.98
C LEU A 80 12.07 15.59 6.09
N ARG A 81 13.14 16.38 6.07
CA ARG A 81 13.39 17.40 7.11
C ARG A 81 12.65 18.70 6.81
N SER A 82 12.58 19.07 5.54
CA SER A 82 11.85 20.23 5.07
C SER A 82 11.46 20.01 3.62
N SER A 83 10.22 20.35 3.27
CA SER A 83 9.73 20.37 1.89
C SER A 83 8.94 21.65 1.65
N ASN A 84 9.03 22.13 0.42
CA ASN A 84 8.18 23.17 -0.10
C ASN A 84 7.91 22.85 -1.58
N PHE A 85 6.67 22.52 -1.89
CA PHE A 85 6.18 22.25 -3.24
C PHE A 85 5.03 23.22 -3.56
N ALA A 86 5.23 24.52 -3.36
CA ALA A 86 4.15 25.51 -3.30
C ALA A 86 3.26 25.61 -4.56
N ASP A 87 3.80 25.34 -5.75
CA ASP A 87 3.12 25.58 -7.02
C ASP A 87 2.75 24.29 -7.78
N CYS A 88 2.82 23.12 -7.13
CA CYS A 88 2.58 21.82 -7.74
C CYS A 88 3.45 21.51 -8.97
N SER A 89 4.48 22.32 -9.25
CA SER A 89 5.36 22.16 -10.41
C SER A 89 6.38 21.04 -10.24
N ALA A 90 6.47 20.47 -9.04
CA ALA A 90 7.32 19.33 -8.76
C ALA A 90 6.64 18.37 -7.78
N LYS A 91 7.02 17.10 -7.89
CA LYS A 91 6.71 16.07 -6.91
C LYS A 91 7.90 15.16 -6.66
N LEU A 92 7.95 14.64 -5.45
CA LEU A 92 8.95 13.68 -5.02
C LEU A 92 8.26 12.31 -4.90
N ILE A 93 8.80 11.33 -5.61
CA ILE A 93 8.33 9.95 -5.57
C ILE A 93 9.43 9.07 -4.98
N ILE A 94 9.08 8.23 -4.01
CA ILE A 94 9.97 7.23 -3.43
C ILE A 94 9.41 5.86 -3.77
N THR A 95 10.22 5.06 -4.44
CA THR A 95 9.88 3.69 -4.85
C THR A 95 10.79 2.70 -4.12
N GLU A 96 10.17 1.77 -3.41
CA GLU A 96 10.84 0.59 -2.87
C GLU A 96 11.10 -0.42 -3.98
N ILE A 97 12.32 -0.94 -4.07
CA ILE A 97 12.66 -2.00 -5.02
C ILE A 97 12.98 -3.27 -4.22
N HIS A 98 12.14 -4.29 -4.38
CA HIS A 98 12.31 -5.61 -3.78
C HIS A 98 12.82 -6.60 -4.83
N PHE A 99 13.97 -7.22 -4.57
CA PHE A 99 14.53 -8.23 -5.47
C PHE A 99 14.11 -9.63 -5.05
N GLY A 100 13.47 -10.37 -5.96
CA GLY A 100 13.14 -11.79 -5.76
C GLY A 100 11.87 -12.06 -4.94
N GLU A 101 11.15 -11.02 -4.53
CA GLU A 101 9.86 -11.12 -3.84
C GLU A 101 8.75 -10.62 -4.76
N LEU A 102 7.57 -11.26 -4.75
CA LEU A 102 6.39 -10.79 -5.51
C LEU A 102 5.66 -9.64 -4.78
N ILE A 103 6.42 -8.77 -4.12
CA ILE A 103 5.87 -7.58 -3.46
C ILE A 103 5.82 -6.47 -4.52
N PRO A 104 4.65 -5.90 -4.83
CA PRO A 104 4.57 -4.78 -5.76
C PRO A 104 5.35 -3.61 -5.18
N ASP A 105 6.07 -2.90 -6.05
CA ASP A 105 6.83 -1.71 -5.66
C ASP A 105 5.93 -0.73 -4.91
N VAL A 106 6.35 -0.39 -3.70
CA VAL A 106 5.65 0.54 -2.84
C VAL A 106 6.06 1.94 -3.24
N ILE A 107 5.06 2.77 -3.54
CA ILE A 107 5.26 4.16 -3.97
C ILE A 107 4.75 5.10 -2.88
N GLN A 108 5.59 6.02 -2.45
CA GLN A 108 5.23 7.15 -1.60
C GLN A 108 5.43 8.45 -2.37
N GLU A 109 4.49 9.38 -2.26
CA GLU A 109 4.53 10.66 -2.95
C GLU A 109 4.44 11.85 -1.99
N GLU A 110 5.30 12.84 -2.19
CA GLU A 110 5.24 14.15 -1.57
C GLU A 110 5.09 15.20 -2.67
N ASN A 111 4.06 16.03 -2.59
CA ASN A 111 3.80 17.11 -3.53
C ASN A 111 3.04 18.25 -2.82
N CYS A 112 2.45 19.16 -3.60
CA CYS A 112 1.69 20.30 -3.08
C CYS A 112 0.37 19.94 -2.37
N GLN A 113 -0.19 18.76 -2.67
CA GLN A 113 -1.49 18.27 -2.19
C GLN A 113 -1.33 17.13 -1.17
N THR A 114 -0.33 16.29 -1.36
CA THR A 114 -0.06 15.11 -0.52
C THR A 114 1.23 15.31 0.25
N SER A 115 1.16 15.07 1.55
CA SER A 115 2.34 15.02 2.40
C SER A 115 2.58 13.60 2.88
N MET A 116 3.82 13.16 2.82
CA MET A 116 4.26 11.86 3.28
C MET A 116 4.46 11.87 4.80
N GLU A 117 4.04 10.78 5.46
CA GLU A 117 4.31 10.59 6.87
C GLU A 117 5.80 10.25 7.10
N VAL A 118 6.49 11.07 7.90
CA VAL A 118 7.93 10.92 8.18
C VAL A 118 8.22 10.73 9.67
N PRO A 119 9.29 10.00 10.03
CA PRO A 119 10.17 9.21 9.15
C PRO A 119 9.45 7.97 8.61
N TRP A 120 9.73 7.63 7.36
CA TRP A 120 9.21 6.43 6.70
C TRP A 120 10.32 5.40 6.57
N CYS A 121 10.06 4.17 6.97
CA CYS A 121 11.05 3.09 6.97
C CYS A 121 10.52 1.87 6.21
N SER A 122 11.39 1.33 5.36
CA SER A 122 11.13 0.21 4.47
C SER A 122 12.07 -0.96 4.75
N SER A 123 11.58 -2.18 4.51
CA SER A 123 12.40 -3.40 4.51
C SER A 123 13.20 -3.59 3.21
N ALA A 124 12.95 -2.74 2.20
CA ALA A 124 13.69 -2.77 0.94
C ALA A 124 15.18 -2.45 1.17
N HIS A 125 16.04 -3.12 0.40
CA HIS A 125 17.48 -2.83 0.37
C HIS A 125 17.83 -1.73 -0.62
N THR A 126 16.93 -1.47 -1.57
CA THR A 126 17.12 -0.46 -2.61
C THR A 126 15.94 0.48 -2.61
N LEU A 127 16.25 1.78 -2.56
CA LEU A 127 15.29 2.85 -2.80
C LEU A 127 15.63 3.57 -4.08
N LYS A 128 14.59 3.92 -4.83
CA LYS A 128 14.67 4.87 -5.93
C LYS A 128 13.90 6.11 -5.54
N LEU A 129 14.53 7.26 -5.69
CA LEU A 129 13.91 8.57 -5.48
C LEU A 129 13.86 9.29 -6.81
N ASP A 130 12.65 9.59 -7.26
CA ASP A 130 12.39 10.33 -8.48
C ASP A 130 11.86 11.72 -8.12
N LEU A 131 12.64 12.74 -8.44
CA LEU A 131 12.17 14.12 -8.44
C LEU A 131 11.66 14.43 -9.84
N VAL A 132 10.34 14.63 -9.96
CA VAL A 132 9.66 14.91 -11.22
C VAL A 132 9.21 16.36 -11.21
N ILE A 133 9.47 17.06 -12.31
CA ILE A 133 9.20 18.47 -12.51
C ILE A 133 8.32 18.59 -13.76
N ASP A 134 7.26 19.36 -13.65
CA ASP A 134 6.39 19.73 -14.75
C ASP A 134 7.17 20.59 -15.76
N ASP A 135 7.34 20.06 -16.98
CA ASP A 135 8.09 20.70 -18.06
C ASP A 135 7.35 21.90 -18.67
N THR A 136 6.07 22.08 -18.34
CA THR A 136 5.30 23.25 -18.75
C THR A 136 5.60 24.50 -17.91
N VAL A 137 6.22 24.32 -16.73
CA VAL A 137 6.54 25.41 -15.81
C VAL A 137 7.98 25.87 -16.01
N THR A 138 8.17 27.10 -16.47
CA THR A 138 9.50 27.68 -16.76
C THR A 138 10.35 27.96 -15.52
N THR A 139 9.73 28.19 -14.36
CA THR A 139 10.43 28.42 -13.09
C THR A 139 9.73 27.66 -11.97
N PRO A 140 9.95 26.35 -11.86
CA PRO A 140 9.34 25.52 -10.83
C PRO A 140 9.81 25.96 -9.44
N LYS A 141 8.89 26.22 -8.52
CA LYS A 141 9.21 26.67 -7.16
C LYS A 141 9.09 25.52 -6.18
N TYR A 142 10.19 24.80 -6.02
CA TYR A 142 10.28 23.78 -4.99
C TYR A 142 11.64 23.79 -4.28
N ASN A 143 11.65 23.30 -3.05
CA ASN A 143 12.86 22.95 -2.33
C ASN A 143 12.59 21.81 -1.38
N PHE A 144 13.60 20.98 -1.14
CA PHE A 144 13.51 20.00 -0.07
C PHE A 144 14.89 19.64 0.49
N SER A 145 14.86 19.13 1.71
CA SER A 145 15.99 18.54 2.40
C SER A 145 15.52 17.23 3.00
N ALA A 146 16.16 16.14 2.62
CA ALA A 146 15.86 14.82 3.10
C ALA A 146 17.12 14.11 3.56
N SER A 147 16.95 13.09 4.39
CA SER A 147 18.02 12.18 4.71
C SER A 147 17.61 10.72 4.63
N VAL A 148 18.55 9.91 4.15
CA VAL A 148 18.39 8.48 3.94
C VAL A 148 19.48 7.78 4.74
N TYR A 149 19.08 6.86 5.60
CA TYR A 149 20.00 6.15 6.48
C TYR A 149 19.54 4.71 6.69
N PRO A 150 20.49 3.78 6.90
CA PRO A 150 20.15 2.40 7.23
C PRO A 150 19.61 2.35 8.65
N ARG A 151 18.60 1.51 8.88
CA ARG A 151 18.11 1.24 10.23
C ARG A 151 18.59 -0.12 10.67
N CYS A 152 19.40 -0.11 11.74
CA CYS A 152 20.03 -1.30 12.29
C CYS A 152 19.51 -1.54 13.72
N GLY A 153 19.15 -2.79 14.02
CA GLY A 153 18.48 -3.20 15.27
C GLY A 153 17.12 -3.86 15.04
N ASP A 154 16.57 -4.46 16.11
CA ASP A 154 15.35 -5.29 16.04
C ASP A 154 14.03 -4.49 16.13
N ASP A 155 14.08 -3.19 16.47
CA ASP A 155 12.90 -2.33 16.66
C ASP A 155 12.48 -1.57 15.40
N VAL A 156 12.41 -2.26 14.24
CA VAL A 156 11.94 -1.62 13.01
C VAL A 156 10.45 -1.87 12.82
N VAL A 157 9.65 -0.85 13.10
CA VAL A 157 8.25 -0.81 12.68
C VAL A 157 8.24 -0.39 11.21
N TYR A 158 8.20 -1.38 10.33
CA TYR A 158 7.94 -1.14 8.91
C TYR A 158 6.51 -0.65 8.76
N ARG A 159 6.35 0.54 8.19
CA ARG A 159 5.02 1.03 7.84
C ARG A 159 4.72 0.56 6.43
N PRO A 160 3.57 -0.10 6.21
CA PRO A 160 3.09 -0.30 4.86
C PRO A 160 2.93 1.08 4.18
N PRO A 161 2.97 1.15 2.84
CA PRO A 161 2.68 2.38 2.12
C PRO A 161 1.50 3.12 2.72
N GLY A 162 1.60 4.44 2.75
CA GLY A 162 0.42 5.27 2.89
C GLY A 162 -0.52 4.84 1.79
N ILE A 163 -1.61 4.17 2.16
CA ILE A 163 -2.63 3.78 1.20
C ILE A 163 -3.11 5.10 0.61
N ASN A 164 -2.77 5.37 -0.65
CA ASN A 164 -3.37 6.46 -1.40
C ASN A 164 -4.87 6.21 -1.41
N VAL A 165 -5.56 6.82 -0.45
CA VAL A 165 -6.99 6.58 -0.20
C VAL A 165 -7.78 6.90 -1.47
N GLU A 166 -7.33 7.87 -2.26
CA GLU A 166 -7.92 8.21 -3.56
C GLU A 166 -7.80 7.09 -4.60
N GLU A 167 -6.65 6.43 -4.72
CA GLU A 167 -6.45 5.36 -5.70
C GLU A 167 -7.21 4.09 -5.29
N GLY A 168 -7.20 3.77 -3.99
CA GLY A 168 -7.99 2.67 -3.43
C GLY A 168 -9.49 2.89 -3.59
N VAL A 169 -9.98 4.11 -3.37
CA VAL A 169 -11.39 4.47 -3.58
C VAL A 169 -11.76 4.37 -5.05
N ARG A 170 -10.90 4.83 -5.97
CA ARG A 170 -11.16 4.77 -7.42
C ARG A 170 -11.23 3.33 -7.92
N MET A 171 -10.32 2.46 -7.49
CA MET A 171 -10.33 1.04 -7.85
C MET A 171 -11.53 0.30 -7.29
N ASN A 172 -11.94 0.60 -6.06
CA ASN A 172 -13.14 0.03 -5.44
C ASN A 172 -14.43 0.53 -6.12
N LEU A 173 -14.45 1.79 -6.58
CA LEU A 173 -15.56 2.34 -7.35
C LEU A 173 -15.70 1.65 -8.72
N ILE A 174 -14.59 1.42 -9.42
CA ILE A 174 -14.57 0.69 -10.70
C ILE A 174 -15.06 -0.75 -10.50
N HIS A 175 -14.57 -1.44 -9.48
CA HIS A 175 -15.05 -2.80 -9.15
C HIS A 175 -16.54 -2.79 -8.79
N GLY A 176 -17.02 -1.81 -8.03
CA GLY A 176 -18.43 -1.65 -7.71
C GLY A 176 -19.31 -1.49 -8.94
N ILE A 177 -18.88 -0.68 -9.91
CA ILE A 177 -19.60 -0.50 -11.19
C ILE A 177 -19.64 -1.81 -11.98
N ILE A 178 -18.52 -2.52 -12.09
CA ILE A 178 -18.44 -3.79 -12.82
C ILE A 178 -19.38 -4.84 -12.20
N VAL A 179 -19.34 -5.00 -10.88
CA VAL A 179 -20.21 -5.94 -10.15
C VAL A 179 -21.68 -5.55 -10.32
N GLY A 180 -22.00 -4.25 -10.28
CA GLY A 180 -23.35 -3.74 -10.54
C GLY A 180 -23.87 -4.10 -11.93
N ILE A 181 -23.05 -3.91 -12.98
CA ILE A 181 -23.40 -4.29 -14.35
C ILE A 181 -23.63 -5.80 -14.46
N CYS A 182 -22.76 -6.62 -13.87
CA CYS A 182 -22.93 -8.08 -13.86
C CYS A 182 -24.24 -8.52 -13.19
N MET A 183 -24.58 -7.94 -12.03
CA MET A 183 -25.85 -8.25 -11.34
C MET A 183 -27.06 -7.85 -12.20
N CYS A 184 -27.02 -6.67 -12.83
CA CYS A 184 -28.08 -6.23 -13.76
C CYS A 184 -28.28 -7.21 -14.93
N LEU A 185 -27.19 -7.72 -15.52
CA LEU A 185 -27.26 -8.69 -16.62
C LEU A 185 -27.91 -10.01 -16.19
N VAL A 186 -27.57 -10.52 -15.00
CA VAL A 186 -28.19 -11.73 -14.44
C VAL A 186 -29.67 -11.53 -14.19
N PHE A 187 -30.06 -10.39 -13.60
CA PHE A 187 -31.47 -10.05 -13.40
C PHE A 187 -32.24 -9.93 -14.72
N MET A 188 -31.63 -9.33 -15.74
CA MET A 188 -32.25 -9.18 -17.06
C MET A 188 -32.45 -10.55 -17.74
N ALA A 189 -31.45 -11.45 -17.65
CA ALA A 189 -31.57 -12.81 -18.15
C ALA A 189 -32.67 -13.62 -17.45
N MET A 190 -32.75 -13.53 -16.12
CA MET A 190 -33.81 -14.15 -15.32
C MET A 190 -35.20 -13.61 -15.70
N PHE A 191 -35.32 -12.30 -15.90
CA PHE A 191 -36.56 -11.65 -16.30
C PHE A 191 -37.01 -12.08 -17.70
N LEU A 192 -36.08 -12.17 -18.65
CA LEU A 192 -36.36 -12.70 -20.00
C LEU A 192 -36.78 -14.17 -19.94
N ALA A 193 -36.10 -15.01 -19.15
CA ALA A 193 -36.48 -16.40 -18.97
C ALA A 193 -37.91 -16.53 -18.38
N ALA A 194 -38.24 -15.69 -17.39
CA ALA A 194 -39.58 -15.63 -16.82
C ALA A 194 -40.63 -15.16 -17.86
N LEU A 195 -40.33 -14.13 -18.65
CA LEU A 195 -41.22 -13.65 -19.71
C LEU A 195 -41.44 -14.73 -20.79
N CYS A 196 -40.39 -15.42 -21.23
CA CYS A 196 -40.50 -16.54 -22.16
C CYS A 196 -41.34 -17.67 -21.56
N TYR A 197 -41.15 -17.99 -20.27
CA TYR A 197 -41.95 -18.99 -19.57
C TYR A 197 -43.43 -18.61 -19.50
N TYR A 198 -43.75 -17.38 -19.13
CA TYR A 198 -45.14 -16.91 -19.04
C TYR A 198 -45.82 -16.77 -20.40
N ARG A 199 -45.09 -16.29 -21.41
CA ARG A 199 -45.63 -16.10 -22.76
C ARG A 199 -45.82 -17.42 -23.50
N ASN A 200 -45.00 -18.43 -23.19
CA ASN A 200 -45.13 -19.78 -23.72
C ASN A 200 -45.97 -20.71 -22.84
N ARG A 201 -46.66 -20.19 -21.82
CA ARG A 201 -47.75 -20.97 -21.22
C ARG A 201 -48.88 -21.04 -22.25
N PRO A 202 -49.21 -22.23 -22.78
CA PRO A 202 -50.40 -22.36 -23.59
C PRO A 202 -51.57 -21.96 -22.69
N THR A 203 -52.36 -21.00 -23.14
CA THR A 203 -53.75 -20.85 -22.70
C THR A 203 -54.46 -22.13 -23.10
N SER A 204 -54.28 -23.20 -22.30
CA SER A 204 -55.20 -24.33 -22.27
C SER A 204 -56.53 -23.77 -21.80
N GLY A 205 -57.35 -23.37 -22.77
CA GLY A 205 -58.77 -23.24 -22.56
C GLY A 205 -59.30 -24.54 -21.97
N ARG A 206 -60.04 -24.42 -20.87
CA ARG A 206 -61.11 -25.36 -20.53
C ARG A 206 -62.22 -24.61 -19.80
N THR A 207 -63.21 -24.27 -20.61
CA THR A 207 -64.61 -24.14 -20.22
C THR A 207 -65.19 -25.54 -19.94
N MET A 208 -66.26 -25.56 -19.12
CA MET A 208 -67.15 -26.67 -18.71
C MET A 208 -66.73 -27.40 -17.41
N ALA A 209 -67.59 -27.69 -16.42
CA ALA A 209 -68.97 -27.35 -16.02
C ALA A 209 -69.18 -28.07 -14.64
N PRO A 210 -70.20 -27.75 -13.82
CA PRO A 210 -70.33 -28.28 -12.47
C PRO A 210 -70.90 -29.70 -12.46
N SER A 211 -70.39 -30.56 -11.58
CA SER A 211 -71.07 -31.82 -11.23
C SER A 211 -71.10 -31.98 -9.71
N ALA A 212 -72.33 -32.01 -9.22
CA ALA A 212 -72.71 -32.26 -7.86
C ALA A 212 -72.50 -33.73 -7.44
N SER A 213 -72.53 -33.93 -6.13
CA SER A 213 -72.81 -35.18 -5.42
C SER A 213 -71.63 -36.11 -5.15
N LYS A 214 -71.06 -36.00 -3.94
CA LYS A 214 -71.48 -36.91 -2.85
C LYS A 214 -70.95 -36.41 -1.50
N GLU A 215 -71.89 -35.96 -0.70
CA GLU A 215 -71.80 -35.87 0.74
C GLU A 215 -71.59 -37.27 1.34
N LYS A 216 -70.48 -37.47 2.03
CA LYS A 216 -70.41 -38.38 3.18
C LYS A 216 -69.55 -37.75 4.27
N THR A 217 -70.27 -37.36 5.30
CA THR A 217 -69.82 -36.78 6.56
C THR A 217 -68.94 -37.76 7.34
N LEU A 218 -68.05 -37.15 8.14
CA LEU A 218 -67.60 -37.62 9.45
C LEU A 218 -66.44 -38.63 9.48
N LYS A 219 -65.24 -38.12 9.75
CA LYS A 219 -64.57 -38.33 11.06
C LYS A 219 -63.51 -37.27 11.33
N THR A 220 -63.78 -36.51 12.37
CA THR A 220 -62.96 -35.54 13.08
C THR A 220 -61.80 -36.23 13.79
N HIS A 221 -60.54 -35.82 13.57
CA HIS A 221 -59.61 -35.37 14.63
C HIS A 221 -58.17 -35.18 14.10
N GLY A 222 -57.57 -34.05 14.47
CA GLY A 222 -56.14 -33.74 14.36
C GLY A 222 -55.82 -32.96 13.08
N GLU A 223 -55.08 -31.85 13.08
CA GLU A 223 -54.37 -31.13 14.12
C GLU A 223 -54.01 -29.78 13.50
N THR A 224 -54.23 -28.70 14.24
CA THR A 224 -54.04 -27.33 13.76
C THR A 224 -52.60 -26.87 14.02
N ARG A 225 -52.05 -26.11 13.06
CA ARG A 225 -51.00 -25.09 13.22
C ARG A 225 -49.55 -25.56 13.46
N LYS A 226 -48.72 -25.34 12.42
CA LYS A 226 -47.90 -24.13 12.18
C LYS A 226 -46.45 -24.48 11.78
N GLN A 227 -46.02 -23.70 10.78
CA GLN A 227 -44.67 -23.17 10.59
C GLN A 227 -43.58 -24.11 10.06
N SER A 228 -43.40 -24.01 8.74
CA SER A 228 -42.19 -23.47 8.12
C SER A 228 -40.88 -24.00 8.66
N SER A 229 -40.46 -25.11 8.07
CA SER A 229 -39.10 -25.63 8.07
C SER A 229 -38.11 -24.58 7.55
N TYR A 230 -37.43 -23.88 8.47
CA TYR A 230 -36.09 -23.33 8.25
C TYR A 230 -35.10 -24.42 8.67
N ALA A 231 -34.52 -25.09 7.70
CA ALA A 231 -33.35 -25.94 7.87
C ALA A 231 -32.29 -25.48 6.86
N ASP A 232 -31.04 -25.58 7.29
CA ASP A 232 -29.80 -25.45 6.52
C ASP A 232 -29.33 -24.06 6.08
N GLN A 233 -28.56 -23.42 6.98
CA GLN A 233 -27.18 -22.98 6.68
C GLN A 233 -26.54 -22.38 7.94
N LYS A 234 -26.00 -23.23 8.81
CA LYS A 234 -25.05 -22.83 9.86
C LYS A 234 -24.02 -23.94 10.09
N THR A 235 -23.21 -24.16 9.06
CA THR A 235 -21.96 -24.89 9.17
C THR A 235 -20.98 -24.21 8.23
N THR A 236 -19.75 -24.00 8.73
CA THR A 236 -18.61 -23.36 8.04
C THR A 236 -18.38 -21.87 8.35
N TYR A 237 -18.31 -21.50 9.63
CA TYR A 237 -17.41 -20.42 10.11
C TYR A 237 -16.96 -20.73 11.54
N SER A 238 -16.12 -21.76 11.68
CA SER A 238 -15.34 -22.04 12.88
C SER A 238 -14.35 -23.15 12.53
N LYS A 239 -13.24 -22.79 11.85
CA LYS A 239 -12.02 -23.61 11.71
C LYS A 239 -10.91 -22.88 10.94
N ILE A 240 -10.59 -21.65 11.31
CA ILE A 240 -9.29 -21.04 11.00
C ILE A 240 -8.87 -20.18 12.19
N ASN A 241 -8.59 -20.81 13.33
CA ASN A 241 -7.87 -20.11 14.41
C ASN A 241 -7.08 -21.09 15.31
N GLU A 242 -6.40 -22.06 14.69
CA GLU A 242 -5.58 -23.01 15.46
C GLU A 242 -4.38 -23.56 14.66
N ARG A 243 -3.66 -22.68 13.93
CA ARG A 243 -2.34 -23.01 13.38
C ARG A 243 -1.39 -21.80 13.32
N GLN A 244 -1.18 -21.12 14.45
CA GLN A 244 0.06 -20.34 14.67
C GLN A 244 0.45 -20.34 16.16
N LYS A 245 0.85 -21.52 16.63
CA LYS A 245 1.77 -21.69 17.77
C LYS A 245 2.71 -22.85 17.45
N ILE A 246 3.74 -22.57 16.66
CA ILE A 246 5.11 -23.11 16.74
C ILE A 246 6.02 -22.00 16.25
#